data_AF-A0A1T2KQP6-F1
#
_entry.id   AF-A0A1T2KQP6-F1
#
_cell.length_a   1.000
_cell.length_b   1.000
_cell.length_c   1.000
_cell.angle_alpha   90.00
_cell.angle_beta   90.00
_cell.angle_gamma   90.00
#
_symmetry.space_group_name_H-M   'P 1'
#
loop_
_entity.id
_entity.type
_entity.pdbx_description
1 polymer ?
#
loop_
_entity_poly.entity_id
_entity_poly.type
_entity_poly.pdbx_seq_one_letter_code
_entity_poly.pdbx_strand_id
1 'polypeptide(L)'
;MDWQGMVSKVGAMDMKAWESLLKNYRDARPAGDKQHLRRIDELADARSPMMMYGVPVGRIFFQGAPRLLKAGVSIPPIFDNGDNRIALEAYPALVVRYLAGGAQVFTVVSSTREKTAIRVKFRK
;
A
#
# COMPACT_ATOMS: atom_id res chain seq x y z
N MET A 1 -11.98 -0.81 10.12
CA MET A 1 -11.83 -2.07 9.35
C MET A 1 -10.35 -2.28 9.13
N ASP A 2 -9.86 -3.50 9.32
CA ASP A 2 -8.47 -3.87 9.08
C ASP A 2 -8.20 -4.13 7.58
N TRP A 3 -6.93 -4.35 7.22
CA TRP A 3 -6.55 -4.62 5.83
C TRP A 3 -7.19 -5.89 5.28
N GLN A 4 -7.17 -6.98 6.06
CA GLN A 4 -7.73 -8.27 5.65
C GLN A 4 -9.24 -8.18 5.37
N GLY A 5 -10.01 -7.53 6.25
CA GLY A 5 -11.45 -7.32 6.06
C GLY A 5 -11.74 -6.46 4.82
N MET A 6 -10.95 -5.42 4.59
CA MET A 6 -11.08 -4.57 3.40
C MET A 6 -10.79 -5.36 2.11
N VAL A 7 -9.67 -6.09 2.06
CA VAL A 7 -9.26 -6.85 0.88
C VAL A 7 -10.21 -8.01 0.61
N SER A 8 -10.75 -8.66 1.64
CA SER A 8 -11.79 -9.67 1.49
C SER A 8 -13.03 -9.11 0.80
N LYS A 9 -13.48 -7.91 1.21
CA LYS A 9 -14.63 -7.25 0.56
C LYS A 9 -14.34 -6.88 -0.89
N VAL A 10 -13.15 -6.38 -1.18
CA VAL A 10 -12.74 -6.03 -2.56
C VAL A 10 -12.64 -7.29 -3.42
N GLY A 11 -12.08 -8.38 -2.89
CA GLY A 11 -11.95 -9.66 -3.59
C GLY A 11 -13.29 -10.37 -3.88
N ALA A 12 -14.37 -9.97 -3.20
CA ALA A 12 -15.73 -10.43 -3.46
C ALA A 12 -16.47 -9.62 -4.55
N MET A 13 -15.90 -8.50 -5.00
CA MET A 13 -16.45 -7.66 -6.07
C MET A 13 -15.91 -8.07 -7.44
N ASP A 14 -16.63 -7.74 -8.50
CA ASP A 14 -16.06 -7.68 -9.84
C ASP A 14 -15.41 -6.31 -10.11
N MET A 15 -14.67 -6.19 -11.22
CA MET A 15 -13.97 -4.95 -11.59
C MET A 15 -14.94 -3.77 -11.80
N LYS A 16 -16.17 -4.03 -12.28
CA LYS A 16 -17.15 -2.97 -12.56
C LYS A 16 -17.74 -2.40 -11.27
N ALA A 17 -18.01 -3.26 -10.30
CA ALA A 17 -18.44 -2.88 -8.96
C ALA A 17 -17.34 -2.09 -8.25
N TRP A 18 -16.07 -2.51 -8.39
CA TRP A 18 -14.93 -1.77 -7.86
C TRP A 18 -14.78 -0.36 -8.46
N GLU A 19 -14.85 -0.25 -9.80
CA GLU A 19 -14.82 1.04 -10.49
C GLU A 19 -15.96 1.96 -10.05
N SER A 20 -17.17 1.41 -9.94
CA SER A 20 -18.36 2.17 -9.52
C SER A 20 -18.25 2.63 -8.08
N LEU A 21 -17.72 1.80 -7.18
CA LEU A 21 -17.49 2.15 -5.78
C LEU A 21 -16.54 3.34 -5.66
N LEU A 22 -15.38 3.27 -6.35
CA LEU A 22 -14.40 4.36 -6.34
C LEU A 22 -14.96 5.63 -6.99
N LYS A 23 -15.73 5.50 -8.06
CA LYS A 23 -16.39 6.63 -8.73
C LYS A 23 -17.38 7.30 -7.78
N ASN A 24 -18.28 6.55 -7.15
CA ASN A 24 -19.28 7.10 -6.23
C ASN A 24 -18.63 7.81 -5.04
N TYR A 25 -17.58 7.21 -4.48
CA TYR A 25 -16.81 7.85 -3.41
C TYR A 25 -16.18 9.18 -3.87
N ARG A 26 -15.58 9.21 -5.06
CA ARG A 26 -15.00 10.42 -5.63
C ARG A 26 -16.07 11.48 -5.88
N ASP A 27 -17.20 11.12 -6.45
CA ASP A 27 -18.23 12.07 -6.86
C ASP A 27 -18.85 12.79 -5.66
N ALA A 28 -18.99 12.10 -4.52
CA ALA A 28 -19.50 12.67 -3.27
C ALA A 28 -18.56 13.69 -2.57
N ARG A 29 -17.30 13.82 -3.02
CA ARG A 29 -16.29 14.66 -2.37
C ARG A 29 -16.22 16.08 -2.95
N PRO A 30 -15.75 17.09 -2.21
CA PRO A 30 -15.46 18.42 -2.77
C PRO A 30 -14.39 18.40 -3.87
N ALA A 31 -14.30 19.48 -4.65
CA ALA A 31 -13.18 19.68 -5.56
C ALA A 31 -11.86 19.72 -4.78
N GLY A 32 -10.81 19.08 -5.32
CA GLY A 32 -9.50 18.95 -4.65
C GLY A 32 -9.37 17.76 -3.70
N ASP A 33 -10.48 17.15 -3.25
CA ASP A 33 -10.48 16.05 -2.27
C ASP A 33 -10.92 14.70 -2.89
N LYS A 34 -10.65 14.52 -4.19
CA LYS A 34 -11.16 13.37 -4.95
C LYS A 34 -10.34 12.10 -4.74
N GLN A 35 -9.04 12.21 -4.51
CA GLN A 35 -8.14 11.05 -4.46
C GLN A 35 -7.27 11.12 -3.21
N HIS A 36 -7.32 10.07 -2.38
CA HIS A 36 -6.54 10.01 -1.15
C HIS A 36 -5.28 9.20 -1.35
N LEU A 37 -4.21 9.68 -0.73
CA LEU A 37 -2.93 9.01 -0.65
C LEU A 37 -2.85 8.30 0.72
N ARG A 38 -2.23 7.12 0.75
CA ARG A 38 -1.74 6.57 2.01
C ARG A 38 -0.52 7.38 2.42
N ARG A 39 -0.18 7.36 3.72
CA ARG A 39 1.02 8.02 4.21
C ARG A 39 2.31 7.63 3.45
N ILE A 40 2.41 6.36 3.05
CA ILE A 40 3.55 5.87 2.25
C ILE A 40 3.50 6.43 0.82
N ASP A 41 2.32 6.57 0.23
CA ASP A 41 2.19 7.13 -1.13
C ASP A 41 2.65 8.59 -1.16
N GLU A 42 2.35 9.37 -0.10
CA GLU A 42 2.85 10.75 0.05
C GLU A 42 4.38 10.80 0.15
N LEU A 43 4.96 9.94 0.99
CA LEU A 43 6.42 9.90 1.20
C LEU A 43 7.18 9.45 -0.06
N ALA A 44 6.55 8.58 -0.85
CA ALA A 44 7.11 8.03 -2.09
C ALA A 44 6.91 8.94 -3.31
N ASP A 45 6.19 10.06 -3.19
CA ASP A 45 5.72 10.86 -4.31
C ASP A 45 4.95 10.01 -5.35
N ALA A 46 4.10 9.12 -4.83
CA ALA A 46 3.35 8.14 -5.62
C ALA A 46 1.97 8.66 -6.02
N ARG A 47 1.30 7.89 -6.87
CA ARG A 47 -0.09 8.14 -7.29
C ARG A 47 -1.07 7.44 -6.36
N SER A 48 -2.27 8.01 -6.23
CA SER A 48 -3.31 7.47 -5.35
C SER A 48 -3.72 6.05 -5.75
N PRO A 49 -3.93 5.13 -4.78
CA PRO A 49 -4.48 3.80 -5.02
C PRO A 49 -5.92 3.82 -5.55
N MET A 50 -6.54 5.01 -5.65
CA MET A 50 -7.86 5.20 -6.23
C MET A 50 -7.82 5.55 -7.73
N MET A 51 -6.62 5.72 -8.31
CA MET A 51 -6.49 6.04 -9.74
C MET A 51 -6.77 4.82 -10.62
N MET A 52 -7.75 4.95 -11.52
CA MET A 52 -8.18 3.89 -12.45
C MET A 52 -7.62 4.04 -13.87
N TYR A 53 -7.05 5.20 -14.20
CA TYR A 53 -6.55 5.56 -15.53
C TYR A 53 -5.19 6.27 -15.44
N GLY A 54 -4.41 6.29 -16.52
CA GLY A 54 -3.04 6.82 -16.54
C GLY A 54 -2.07 5.83 -15.88
N VAL A 55 -1.83 6.00 -14.58
CA VAL A 55 -1.16 5.00 -13.73
C VAL A 55 -2.26 4.27 -12.94
N PRO A 56 -2.74 3.10 -13.39
CA PRO A 56 -3.98 2.51 -12.89
C PRO A 56 -3.77 1.75 -11.58
N VAL A 57 -3.25 2.42 -10.54
CA VAL A 57 -2.93 1.82 -9.23
C VAL A 57 -4.14 1.10 -8.63
N GLY A 58 -5.35 1.64 -8.79
CA GLY A 58 -6.57 1.00 -8.30
C GLY A 58 -6.93 -0.31 -8.99
N ARG A 59 -6.58 -0.47 -10.29
CA ARG A 59 -6.73 -1.75 -10.99
C ARG A 59 -5.66 -2.75 -10.54
N ILE A 60 -4.43 -2.28 -10.33
CA ILE A 60 -3.32 -3.10 -9.85
C ILE A 60 -3.61 -3.61 -8.43
N PHE A 61 -4.12 -2.74 -7.55
CA PHE A 61 -4.56 -3.10 -6.21
C PHE A 61 -5.66 -4.17 -6.25
N PHE A 62 -6.71 -3.96 -7.04
CA PHE A 62 -7.81 -4.92 -7.19
C PHE A 62 -7.33 -6.30 -7.65
N GLN A 63 -6.36 -6.33 -8.56
CA GLN A 63 -5.79 -7.58 -9.08
C GLN A 63 -4.81 -8.23 -8.10
N GLY A 64 -4.01 -7.44 -7.39
CA GLY A 64 -2.90 -7.93 -6.56
C GLY A 64 -3.33 -8.29 -5.14
N ALA A 65 -4.02 -7.39 -4.44
CA ALA A 65 -4.27 -7.53 -3.01
C ALA A 65 -5.07 -8.80 -2.65
N PRO A 66 -6.16 -9.16 -3.35
CA PRO A 66 -6.88 -10.41 -3.08
C PRO A 66 -6.03 -11.66 -3.31
N ARG A 67 -5.13 -11.63 -4.30
CA ARG A 67 -4.20 -12.75 -4.57
C ARG A 67 -3.15 -12.89 -3.48
N LEU A 68 -2.62 -11.79 -2.97
CA LEU A 68 -1.70 -11.79 -1.83
C LEU A 68 -2.38 -12.32 -0.58
N LEU A 69 -3.61 -11.88 -0.31
CA LEU A 69 -4.41 -12.40 0.82
C LEU A 69 -4.64 -13.91 0.68
N LYS A 70 -5.02 -14.38 -0.52
CA LYS A 70 -5.21 -15.82 -0.80
C LYS A 70 -3.91 -16.63 -0.66
N ALA A 71 -2.76 -16.04 -1.00
CA ALA A 71 -1.46 -16.69 -0.87
C ALA A 71 -1.02 -16.87 0.61
N GLY A 72 -1.66 -16.15 1.54
CA GLY A 72 -1.39 -16.23 2.97
C GLY A 72 -0.04 -15.63 3.38
N VAL A 73 0.57 -14.79 2.54
CA VAL A 73 1.85 -14.13 2.83
C VAL A 73 1.68 -13.01 3.86
N SER A 74 2.74 -12.74 4.62
CA SER A 74 2.84 -11.54 5.47
C SER A 74 3.21 -10.31 4.65
N ILE A 75 2.63 -9.16 4.98
CA ILE A 75 2.89 -7.83 4.38
C ILE A 75 3.12 -6.79 5.50
N PRO A 76 4.24 -6.83 6.25
CA PRO A 76 4.50 -5.85 7.30
C PRO A 76 4.70 -4.44 6.71
N PRO A 77 4.22 -3.37 7.37
CA PRO A 77 3.46 -3.36 8.63
C PRO A 77 1.93 -3.49 8.47
N ILE A 78 1.44 -3.69 7.26
CA ILE A 78 0.02 -3.53 6.89
C ILE A 78 -0.81 -4.75 7.32
N PHE A 79 -0.25 -5.94 7.13
CA PHE A 79 -0.87 -7.24 7.45
C PHE A 79 0.22 -8.21 7.88
N ASP A 80 0.40 -8.41 9.17
CA ASP A 80 1.37 -9.38 9.73
C ASP A 80 0.59 -10.57 10.29
N ASN A 81 0.75 -11.73 9.66
CA ASN A 81 0.09 -12.97 10.06
C ASN A 81 1.08 -14.02 10.61
N GLY A 82 2.35 -13.64 10.82
CA GLY A 82 3.40 -14.53 11.30
C GLY A 82 3.93 -15.56 10.29
N ASP A 83 3.50 -15.52 9.02
CA ASP A 83 4.07 -16.35 7.95
C ASP A 83 5.48 -15.87 7.58
N ASN A 84 6.39 -16.82 7.33
CA ASN A 84 7.78 -16.51 6.97
C ASN A 84 7.94 -15.98 5.53
N ARG A 85 6.91 -16.08 4.68
CA ARG A 85 6.88 -15.53 3.33
C ARG A 85 6.40 -14.09 3.39
N ILE A 86 7.33 -13.17 3.15
CA ILE A 86 7.09 -11.73 3.24
C ILE A 86 6.94 -11.13 1.84
N ALA A 87 5.81 -10.47 1.57
CA ALA A 87 5.63 -9.61 0.41
C ALA A 87 5.93 -8.16 0.79
N LEU A 88 6.93 -7.57 0.12
CA LEU A 88 7.35 -6.19 0.33
C LEU A 88 6.81 -5.30 -0.80
N GLU A 89 6.15 -4.21 -0.41
CA GLU A 89 5.84 -3.12 -1.35
C GLU A 89 7.09 -2.27 -1.56
N ALA A 90 7.84 -2.55 -2.63
CA ALA A 90 9.03 -1.77 -2.96
C ALA A 90 8.66 -0.59 -3.86
N TYR A 91 8.96 0.63 -3.41
CA TYR A 91 8.95 1.84 -4.24
C TYR A 91 10.37 2.05 -4.79
N PRO A 92 10.64 1.74 -6.08
CA PRO A 92 12.00 1.82 -6.62
C PRO A 92 12.62 3.20 -6.43
N ALA A 93 11.83 4.27 -6.52
CA ALA A 93 12.29 5.63 -6.28
C ALA A 93 12.81 5.85 -4.84
N LEU A 94 12.15 5.26 -3.82
CA LEU A 94 12.63 5.35 -2.44
C LEU A 94 13.95 4.58 -2.26
N VAL A 95 14.02 3.37 -2.83
CA VAL A 95 15.25 2.56 -2.81
C VAL A 95 16.41 3.30 -3.49
N VAL A 96 16.19 3.86 -4.68
CA VAL A 96 17.21 4.61 -5.42
C VAL A 96 17.64 5.86 -4.67
N ARG A 97 16.71 6.64 -4.11
CA ARG A 97 17.04 7.84 -3.31
C ARG A 97 17.87 7.51 -2.09
N TYR A 98 17.57 6.39 -1.43
CA TYR A 98 18.35 5.89 -0.32
C TYR A 98 19.76 5.48 -0.72
N LEU A 99 19.90 4.69 -1.78
CA LEU A 99 21.21 4.29 -2.31
C LEU A 99 22.03 5.49 -2.80
N ALA A 100 21.35 6.53 -3.31
CA ALA A 100 21.97 7.78 -3.75
C ALA A 100 22.37 8.72 -2.59
N GLY A 101 22.14 8.35 -1.32
CA GLY A 101 22.54 9.14 -0.15
C GLY A 101 21.53 10.20 0.29
N GLY A 102 20.30 10.17 -0.23
CA GLY A 102 19.19 10.96 0.29
C GLY A 102 18.75 10.44 1.66
N ALA A 103 18.66 11.31 2.66
CA ALA A 103 18.14 10.94 3.97
C ALA A 103 16.63 10.73 3.87
N GLN A 104 16.10 9.52 4.15
CA GLN A 104 14.68 9.28 4.44
C GLN A 104 14.41 7.99 5.24
N VAL A 105 13.23 7.98 5.86
CA VAL A 105 12.71 6.99 6.83
C VAL A 105 12.11 5.81 6.07
N PHE A 106 12.73 4.64 6.19
CA PHE A 106 12.07 3.37 5.84
C PHE A 106 11.40 2.83 7.09
N THR A 107 10.10 2.59 7.00
CA THR A 107 9.41 1.82 8.03
C THR A 107 9.70 0.35 7.77
N VAL A 108 10.82 -0.14 8.29
CA VAL A 108 11.07 -1.58 8.44
C VAL A 108 10.38 -2.01 9.72
N VAL A 109 9.30 -2.77 9.62
CA VAL A 109 8.71 -3.45 10.78
C VAL A 109 9.14 -4.90 10.74
N SER A 110 10.13 -5.23 11.57
CA SER A 110 10.55 -6.60 11.83
C SER A 110 9.58 -7.27 12.81
N SER A 111 9.17 -8.51 12.52
CA SER A 111 8.20 -9.30 13.30
C SER A 111 8.76 -9.87 14.63
N THR A 112 9.69 -9.17 15.28
CA THR A 112 10.17 -9.53 16.62
C THR A 112 9.50 -8.63 17.66
N ARG A 113 9.06 -9.20 18.78
CA ARG A 113 8.11 -8.69 19.81
C ARG A 113 8.38 -7.32 20.47
N GLU A 114 9.28 -6.49 19.97
CA GLU A 114 9.50 -5.13 20.46
C GLU A 114 9.14 -4.10 19.40
N LYS A 115 8.04 -3.38 19.65
CA LYS A 115 7.65 -2.20 18.87
C LYS A 115 8.63 -1.07 19.15
N THR A 116 9.78 -1.10 18.50
CA THR A 116 10.67 0.05 18.40
C THR A 116 10.59 0.57 16.99
N ALA A 117 10.24 1.85 16.82
CA ALA A 117 10.48 2.56 15.57
C ALA A 117 12.01 2.62 15.38
N ILE A 118 12.58 1.64 14.68
CA ILE A 118 14.02 1.59 14.47
C ILE A 118 14.35 2.67 13.45
N ARG A 119 15.00 3.75 13.92
CA ARG A 119 15.65 4.72 13.06
C ARG A 119 16.88 4.05 12.47
N VAL A 120 16.71 3.34 11.36
CA VAL A 120 17.83 2.68 10.70
C VAL A 120 18.68 3.75 10.01
N LYS A 121 19.69 4.26 10.73
CA LYS A 121 20.81 4.99 10.14
C LYS A 121 21.74 3.96 9.54
N PHE A 122 21.58 3.67 8.26
CA PHE A 122 22.65 3.00 7.52
C PHE A 122 23.77 4.01 7.29
N ARG A 123 24.92 3.80 7.93
CA ARG A 123 26.18 4.40 7.48
C ARG A 123 26.61 3.67 6.22
N LYS A 124 27.11 4.44 5.24
CA LYS A 124 27.87 3.90 4.11
C LYS A 124 29.06 3.08 4.61
#